data_AF-I3D0M9-F1
#
_entry.id   AF-I3D0M9-F1
#
_cell.length_a   1.000
_cell.length_b   1.000
_cell.length_c   1.000
_cell.angle_alpha   90.00
_cell.angle_beta   90.00
_cell.angle_gamma   90.00
#
_symmetry.space_group_name_H-M   'P 1'
#
loop_
_entity.id
_entity.type
_entity.pdbx_description
1 polymer ?
#
loop_
_entity_poly.entity_id
_entity_poly.type
_entity_poly.pdbx_seq_one_letter_code
_entity_poly.pdbx_strand_id
1 'polypeptide(L)' 'MFVGNCGRIDLPGGSAKELYHSLFDVLYSLDDNLVMYSGHNYGNTETSTIGQEKITNHVMQKRTEQQFVEMMGQ' A
#
# COMPACT_ATOMS: atom_id res chain seq x y z
N MET A 1 3.79 0.97 -4.61
CA MET A 1 3.49 -0.20 -3.75
C MET A 1 4.49 -1.32 -4.08
N PHE A 2 4.77 -2.21 -3.14
CA PHE A 2 5.51 -3.45 -3.35
C PHE A 2 4.57 -4.64 -3.15
N VAL A 3 4.91 -5.82 -3.67
CA VAL A 3 4.16 -7.04 -3.35
C VAL A 3 4.28 -7.32 -1.86
N GLY A 4 3.15 -7.27 -1.14
CA GLY A 4 3.05 -7.50 0.30
C GLY A 4 3.51 -6.35 1.21
N ASN A 5 3.94 -5.20 0.67
CA ASN A 5 4.41 -4.07 1.48
C ASN A 5 4.22 -2.71 0.76
N CYS A 6 4.72 -1.62 1.36
CA CYS A 6 4.72 -0.28 0.77
C CYS A 6 6.10 0.39 0.85
N GLY A 7 6.23 1.54 0.18
CA GLY A 7 7.44 2.36 0.28
C GLY A 7 7.53 3.05 1.63
N ARG A 8 8.76 3.36 2.04
CA ARG A 8 9.04 4.17 3.24
C ARG A 8 8.55 5.62 3.08
N ILE A 9 8.24 6.27 4.18
CA ILE A 9 7.69 7.64 4.24
C ILE A 9 8.52 8.62 5.09
N ASP A 10 9.63 8.16 5.65
CA ASP A 10 10.47 8.86 6.63
C ASP A 10 11.58 9.73 6.01
N LEU A 11 11.60 9.88 4.69
CA LEU A 11 12.53 10.75 3.97
C LEU A 11 11.82 12.04 3.52
N PRO A 12 12.57 13.13 3.20
CA PRO A 12 11.96 14.38 2.76
C PRO A 12 10.95 14.19 1.62
N GLY A 13 9.74 14.72 1.80
CA GLY A 13 8.62 14.57 0.87
C GLY A 13 7.75 13.33 1.09
N GLY A 14 8.06 12.48 2.08
CA GLY A 14 7.19 11.39 2.49
C GLY A 14 6.05 11.85 3.39
N SER A 15 4.88 11.23 3.26
CA SER A 15 3.69 11.54 4.06
C SER A 15 2.83 10.30 4.27
N ALA A 16 2.63 9.89 5.53
CA ALA A 16 1.74 8.79 5.90
C ALA A 16 0.31 9.04 5.43
N LYS A 17 -0.14 10.30 5.52
CA LYS A 17 -1.50 10.71 5.11
C LYS A 17 -1.69 10.60 3.60
N GLU A 18 -0.74 11.09 2.81
CA GLU A 18 -0.82 10.98 1.35
C GLU A 18 -0.74 9.52 0.90
N LEU A 19 0.09 8.70 1.57
CA LEU A 19 0.13 7.27 1.32
C LEU A 19 -1.22 6.61 1.64
N TYR A 20 -1.86 6.97 2.75
CA TYR A 20 -3.19 6.46 3.11
C TYR A 20 -4.21 6.75 2.00
N HIS A 21 -4.36 8.01 1.57
CA HIS A 21 -5.30 8.37 0.50
C HIS A 21 -4.95 7.69 -0.82
N SER A 22 -3.66 7.56 -1.15
CA SER A 22 -3.23 6.82 -2.34
C SER A 22 -3.65 5.34 -2.28
N LEU A 23 -3.53 4.69 -1.12
CA LEU A 23 -3.92 3.28 -0.96
C LEU A 23 -5.43 3.09 -0.93
N PHE A 24 -6.15 3.88 -0.13
CA PHE A 24 -7.55 3.62 0.20
C PHE A 24 -8.56 4.36 -0.70
N ASP A 25 -8.21 5.54 -1.22
CA ASP A 25 -9.11 6.29 -2.10
C ASP A 25 -8.85 5.98 -3.58
N VAL A 26 -7.59 5.74 -3.95
CA VAL A 26 -7.21 5.43 -5.34
C VAL A 26 -7.12 3.93 -5.56
N LEU A 27 -6.13 3.24 -4.98
CA LEU A 27 -5.87 1.83 -5.32
C LEU A 27 -7.00 0.89 -4.89
N TYR A 28 -7.68 1.19 -3.79
CA TYR A 28 -8.82 0.40 -3.34
C TYR A 28 -10.03 0.47 -4.29
N SER A 29 -10.14 1.53 -5.07
CA SER A 29 -11.22 1.72 -6.05
C SER A 29 -11.00 0.94 -7.36
N LEU A 30 -9.78 0.39 -7.55
CA LEU A 30 -9.42 -0.35 -8.77
C LEU A 30 -9.96 -1.79 -8.74
N ASP A 31 -10.12 -2.35 -9.93
CA ASP A 31 -10.53 -3.74 -10.16
C ASP A 31 -9.58 -4.73 -9.49
N ASP A 32 -10.13 -5.74 -8.83
CA ASP A 32 -9.37 -6.73 -8.07
C ASP A 32 -8.46 -7.60 -8.95
N ASN A 33 -8.78 -7.75 -10.24
CA ASN A 33 -7.99 -8.51 -11.20
C ASN A 33 -6.87 -7.69 -11.85
N LEU A 34 -6.79 -6.37 -11.56
CA LEU A 34 -5.74 -5.53 -12.11
C LEU A 34 -4.37 -6.02 -11.58
N VAL A 35 -3.47 -6.32 -12.53
CA VAL A 35 -2.12 -6.78 -12.20
C VAL A 35 -1.27 -5.61 -11.73
N MET A 36 -0.65 -5.78 -10.57
CA MET A 36 0.28 -4.83 -9.99
C MET A 36 1.72 -5.22 -10.32
N TYR A 37 2.44 -4.27 -10.92
CA TYR A 37 3.90 -4.33 -11.09
C TYR A 37 4.56 -3.35 -10.13
N SER A 38 5.44 -3.86 -9.27
CA SER A 38 6.17 -3.03 -8.31
C SER A 38 7.42 -2.39 -8.93
N GLY A 39 7.72 -1.14 -8.58
CA GLY A 39 8.95 -0.48 -9.02
C GLY A 39 10.24 -1.09 -8.41
N HIS A 40 10.12 -1.76 -7.26
CA HIS A 40 11.18 -2.58 -6.68
C HIS A 40 10.56 -3.89 -6.21
N ASN A 41 11.19 -5.01 -6.57
CA ASN A 41 10.74 -6.34 -6.16
C ASN A 41 11.50 -6.81 -4.91
N TYR A 42 10.83 -6.77 -3.77
CA TYR A 42 11.27 -7.37 -2.50
C TYR A 42 10.31 -8.46 -2.01
N GLY A 43 9.27 -8.76 -2.78
CA GLY A 43 8.24 -9.73 -2.43
C GLY A 43 8.61 -11.14 -2.89
N ASN A 44 7.79 -12.12 -2.52
CA ASN A 44 7.98 -13.51 -2.93
C ASN A 44 7.72 -13.75 -4.43
N THR A 45 7.02 -12.82 -5.09
CA THR A 45 6.66 -12.88 -6.51
C THR A 45 6.95 -11.55 -7.19
N GLU A 46 7.18 -11.59 -8.51
CA GLU A 46 7.46 -10.38 -9.31
C GLU A 46 6.22 -9.49 -9.51
N THR A 47 5.03 -10.07 -9.43
CA THR A 47 3.75 -9.40 -9.61
C THR A 47 2.73 -9.90 -8.61
N SER A 48 1.63 -9.15 -8.47
CA SER A 48 0.45 -9.52 -7.68
C SER A 48 -0.79 -8.91 -8.35
N THR A 49 -1.96 -9.01 -7.72
CA THR A 49 -3.16 -8.27 -8.14
C THR A 49 -3.63 -7.33 -7.04
N ILE A 50 -4.39 -6.29 -7.40
CA ILE A 50 -4.97 -5.38 -6.42
C ILE A 50 -5.82 -6.14 -5.39
N GLY A 51 -6.64 -7.10 -5.84
CA GLY A 51 -7.46 -7.93 -4.95
C GLY A 51 -6.63 -8.75 -3.97
N GLN A 52 -5.54 -9.35 -4.45
CA GLN A 52 -4.63 -10.12 -3.60
C GLN A 52 -3.98 -9.22 -2.54
N GLU A 53 -3.49 -8.03 -2.92
CA GLU A 53 -2.88 -7.09 -1.98
C GLU A 53 -3.89 -6.56 -0.95
N LYS A 54 -5.15 -6.29 -1.32
CA LYS A 54 -6.20 -5.93 -0.35
C LYS A 54 -6.36 -7.00 0.75
N ILE A 55 -6.18 -8.28 0.41
CA ILE A 55 -6.32 -9.40 1.35
C ILE A 55 -5.05 -9.62 2.16
N THR A 56 -3.87 -9.62 1.53
CA THR A 56 -2.63 -10.08 2.17
C THR A 56 -1.66 -8.98 2.57
N ASN A 57 -1.74 -7.80 1.97
CA ASN A 57 -0.83 -6.71 2.29
C ASN A 57 -1.23 -6.05 3.61
N HIS A 58 -0.34 -6.10 4.60
CA HIS A 58 -0.62 -5.58 5.93
C HIS A 58 -0.96 -4.07 5.91
N VAL A 59 -0.39 -3.31 4.97
CA VAL A 59 -0.63 -1.85 4.88
C VAL A 59 -1.97 -1.51 4.23
N MET A 60 -2.57 -2.44 3.49
CA MET A 60 -3.88 -2.29 2.84
C MET A 60 -5.04 -2.83 3.69
N GLN A 61 -4.78 -3.32 4.90
CA GLN A 61 -5.84 -3.75 5.80
C GLN A 61 -6.64 -2.54 6.30
N LYS A 62 -7.97 -2.65 6.26
CA LYS A 62 -8.88 -1.54 6.61
C LYS A 62 -8.61 -1.04 8.03
N ARG A 63 -8.37 0.26 8.15
CA ARG A 63 -8.16 1.02 9.39
C ARG A 63 -8.46 2.49 9.12
N THR A 64 -8.60 3.30 10.17
CA THR A 64 -8.77 4.74 9.99
C THR A 64 -7.46 5.40 9.55
N GLU A 65 -7.55 6.60 8.95
CA GLU A 65 -6.37 7.42 8.62
C GLU A 65 -5.47 7.62 9.85
N GLN A 66 -6.07 7.95 11.00
CA GLN A 66 -5.33 8.15 12.24
C GLN A 66 -4.55 6.89 12.65
N GLN A 67 -5.21 5.71 12.65
CA GLN A 67 -4.55 4.44 12.98
C GLN A 67 -3.41 4.12 12.00
N PHE A 68 -3.58 4.46 10.72
CA PHE A 68 -2.54 4.28 9.71
C PHE A 68 -1.34 5.20 9.96
N VAL A 69 -1.58 6.48 10.24
CA VAL A 69 -0.51 7.46 10.53
C VAL A 69 0.27 7.06 11.78
N GLU A 70 -0.42 6.63 12.84
CA GLU A 70 0.21 6.12 14.06
C GLU A 70 1.05 4.86 13.78
N MET A 71 0.54 3.92 12.98
CA MET A 71 1.26 2.71 12.58
C MET A 71 2.53 2.99 11.78
N MET A 72 2.48 4.00 10.90
CA MET A 72 3.61 4.34 10.01
C MET A 72 4.69 5.19 10.71
N GLY A 73 4.45 5.63 11.95
CA GLY A 73 5.49 6.17 12.83
C GLY A 73 5.75 7.68 12.73
N GLN A 74 4.69 8.49 12.62
CA GLN A 74 4.66 9.98 12.64
C GLN A 74 5.85 10.69 12.00
#